data_AF-A0A646KA97-F1
#
_entry.id   AF-A0A646KA97-F1
#
_cell.length_a   1.000
_cell.length_b   1.000
_cell.length_c   1.000
_cell.angle_alpha   90.00
_cell.angle_beta   90.00
_cell.angle_gamma   90.00
#
_symmetry.space_group_name_H-M   'P 1'
#
loop_
_entity.id
_entity.type
_entity.pdbx_description
1 polymer ?
#
loop_
_entity_poly.entity_id
_entity_poly.type
_entity_poly.pdbx_seq_one_letter_code
_entity_poly.pdbx_strand_id
1 'polypeptide(L)'
;SAILALAARADVPGALPAAFGLVSAVAYHHYDTVYRIRGGTGAPPHWLVRAIGGHEGRILAVALLAALLPAAGFPIALTALAAVIALVVLVESVRFWVSSGAPAVHDEGETA
;
A
#
# COMPACT_ATOMS: atom_id res chain seq x y z
N SER A 1 10.13 0.47 -8.49
CA SER A 1 9.61 -0.45 -7.45
C SER A 1 10.00 -1.87 -7.81
N ALA A 2 10.63 -2.61 -6.90
CA ALA A 2 11.03 -4.02 -7.12
C ALA A 2 9.82 -4.93 -7.40
N ILE A 3 8.67 -4.64 -6.79
CA ILE A 3 7.40 -5.36 -7.00
C ILE A 3 6.96 -5.31 -8.47
N LEU A 4 7.02 -4.13 -9.11
CA LEU A 4 6.65 -3.99 -10.53
C LEU A 4 7.64 -4.73 -11.44
N ALA A 5 8.94 -4.69 -11.11
CA ALA A 5 9.95 -5.42 -11.86
C ALA A 5 9.70 -6.94 -11.78
N LEU A 6 9.44 -7.49 -10.59
CA LEU A 6 9.12 -8.91 -10.41
C LEU A 6 7.88 -9.31 -11.22
N ALA A 7 6.81 -8.52 -11.17
CA ALA A 7 5.58 -8.80 -11.91
C ALA A 7 5.76 -8.71 -13.43
N ALA A 8 6.54 -7.74 -13.92
CA ALA A 8 6.86 -7.63 -15.34
C ALA A 8 7.72 -8.80 -15.84
N ARG A 9 8.65 -9.28 -15.01
CA ARG A 9 9.54 -10.41 -15.32
C ARG A 9 8.84 -11.77 -15.30
N ALA A 10 7.73 -11.89 -14.56
CA ALA A 10 6.98 -13.13 -14.48
C ALA A 10 6.32 -13.52 -15.82
N ASP A 11 6.15 -12.57 -16.74
CA ASP A 11 5.50 -12.77 -18.05
C ASP A 11 4.10 -13.42 -17.93
N VAL A 12 3.40 -13.10 -16.84
CA VAL A 12 2.05 -13.60 -16.56
C VAL A 12 1.02 -12.48 -16.81
N PRO A 13 0.02 -12.70 -17.70
CA PRO A 13 -1.06 -11.76 -17.89
C PRO A 13 -1.77 -11.41 -16.57
N GLY A 14 -1.99 -10.11 -16.34
CA GLY A 14 -2.64 -9.62 -15.12
C GLY A 14 -1.73 -9.41 -13.91
N ALA A 15 -0.49 -9.93 -13.91
CA ALA A 15 0.44 -9.73 -12.80
C ALA A 15 0.84 -8.25 -12.64
N LEU A 16 1.15 -7.56 -13.75
CA LEU A 16 1.56 -6.16 -13.71
C LEU A 16 0.45 -5.21 -13.20
N PRO A 17 -0.82 -5.31 -13.68
CA PRO A 17 -1.94 -4.58 -13.07
C PRO A 17 -2.15 -4.88 -11.58
N ALA A 18 -2.06 -6.15 -11.17
CA ALA A 18 -2.18 -6.52 -9.76
C ALA A 18 -1.05 -5.92 -8.89
N ALA A 19 0.18 -5.95 -9.41
CA ALA A 19 1.35 -5.32 -8.79
C ALA A 19 1.20 -3.80 -8.68
N PHE A 20 0.62 -3.16 -9.70
CA PHE A 20 0.30 -1.74 -9.66
C PHE A 20 -0.72 -1.43 -8.56
N GLY A 21 -1.76 -2.27 -8.40
CA GLY A 21 -2.71 -2.15 -7.28
C GLY A 21 -2.02 -2.19 -5.91
N LEU A 22 -1.06 -3.12 -5.72
CA LEU A 22 -0.27 -3.18 -4.49
C LEU A 22 0.58 -1.91 -4.27
N VAL A 23 1.23 -1.40 -5.32
CA VAL A 23 2.01 -0.16 -5.24
C VAL A 23 1.12 1.04 -4.93
N SER A 24 -0.08 1.11 -5.50
CA SER A 24 -1.06 2.17 -5.22
C SER A 24 -1.53 2.15 -3.76
N ALA A 25 -1.78 0.98 -3.18
CA ALA A 25 -2.11 0.86 -1.75
C ALA A 25 -0.97 1.36 -0.84
N VAL A 26 0.27 1.02 -1.21
CA VAL A 26 1.47 1.49 -0.51
C VAL A 26 1.66 3.00 -0.69
N ALA A 27 1.41 3.54 -1.89
CA ALA A 27 1.48 4.97 -2.14
C ALA A 27 0.43 5.74 -1.33
N TYR A 28 -0.80 5.22 -1.24
CA TYR A 28 -1.83 5.79 -0.36
C TYR A 28 -1.39 5.81 1.11
N HIS A 29 -0.79 4.73 1.63
CA HIS A 29 -0.26 4.72 2.99
C HIS A 29 0.82 5.77 3.24
N HIS A 30 1.74 5.97 2.29
CA HIS A 30 2.76 7.02 2.39
C HIS A 30 2.12 8.41 2.33
N TYR A 31 1.15 8.62 1.45
CA TYR A 31 0.40 9.87 1.35
C TYR A 31 -0.32 10.20 2.66
N ASP A 32 -1.04 9.23 3.22
CA ASP A 32 -1.71 9.36 4.52
C ASP A 32 -0.72 9.73 5.63
N THR A 33 0.44 9.04 5.70
CA THR A 33 1.51 9.35 6.65
C THR A 33 1.99 10.80 6.54
N VAL A 34 2.23 11.28 5.32
CA VAL A 34 2.64 12.67 5.07
C VAL A 34 1.59 13.65 5.56
N TYR A 35 0.31 13.38 5.31
CA TYR A 35 -0.79 14.27 5.73
C TYR A 35 -0.96 14.32 7.24
N ARG A 36 -0.81 13.19 7.94
CA ARG A 36 -0.86 13.18 9.41
C ARG A 36 0.28 13.99 10.04
N ILE A 37 1.48 13.90 9.48
CA ILE A 37 2.64 14.66 9.93
C ILE A 37 2.43 16.16 9.66
N ARG A 38 1.94 16.53 8.47
CA ARG A 38 1.60 17.93 8.14
C ARG A 38 0.53 18.50 9.06
N GLY A 39 -0.47 17.69 9.44
CA GLY A 39 -1.51 18.05 10.40
C GLY A 39 -1.07 18.04 11.87
N GLY A 40 0.22 17.83 12.17
CA GLY A 40 0.75 17.86 13.54
C GLY A 40 0.40 16.63 14.40
N THR A 41 -0.16 15.58 13.80
CA THR A 41 -0.63 14.38 14.52
C THR A 41 0.39 13.24 14.56
N GLY A 42 1.54 13.40 13.90
CA GLY A 42 2.61 12.43 13.87
C GLY A 42 2.41 11.32 12.82
N ALA A 43 3.22 10.26 12.93
CA ALA A 43 3.20 9.13 12.00
C ALA A 43 2.19 8.05 12.44
N PRO A 44 1.69 7.21 11.50
CA PRO A 44 0.86 6.06 11.83
C PRO A 44 1.55 5.08 12.80
N PRO A 45 0.77 4.30 13.56
CA PRO A 45 1.34 3.42 14.57
C PRO A 45 2.20 2.31 13.95
N HIS A 46 3.32 1.99 14.58
CA HIS A 46 4.30 1.01 14.07
C HIS A 46 3.70 -0.39 13.81
N TRP A 47 2.63 -0.78 14.50
CA TRP A 47 1.96 -2.06 14.26
C TRP A 47 1.38 -2.14 12.84
N LEU A 48 0.93 -1.02 12.27
CA LEU A 48 0.36 -0.97 10.93
C LEU A 48 1.42 -1.33 9.88
N VAL A 49 2.61 -0.73 9.99
CA VAL A 49 3.75 -1.01 9.10
C VAL A 49 4.15 -2.49 9.16
N ARG A 50 4.14 -3.08 10.37
CA ARG A 50 4.42 -4.51 10.56
C ARG A 50 3.34 -5.39 9.95
N ALA A 51 2.06 -5.04 10.16
CA ALA A 51 0.93 -5.80 9.63
C ALA A 51 0.90 -5.83 8.09
N ILE A 52 1.34 -4.76 7.43
CA ILE A 52 1.44 -4.69 5.95
C ILE A 52 2.82 -5.13 5.41
N GLY A 53 3.65 -5.76 6.26
CA GLY A 53 4.91 -6.40 5.89
C GLY A 53 6.10 -5.48 5.63
N GLY A 54 5.97 -4.17 5.83
CA GLY A 54 7.04 -3.21 5.49
C GLY A 54 7.50 -3.29 4.02
N HIS A 55 8.60 -2.62 3.67
CA HIS A 55 9.11 -2.65 2.29
C HIS A 55 9.63 -4.04 1.90
N GLU A 56 10.59 -4.56 2.66
CA GLU A 56 11.26 -5.83 2.38
C GLU A 56 10.30 -7.03 2.44
N GLY A 57 9.41 -7.09 3.44
CA GLY A 57 8.49 -8.21 3.58
C GLY A 57 7.48 -8.30 2.42
N ARG A 58 7.06 -7.16 1.84
CA ARG A 58 6.22 -7.16 0.63
C ARG A 58 6.99 -7.63 -0.60
N ILE A 59 8.25 -7.22 -0.77
CA ILE A 59 9.09 -7.72 -1.86
C ILE A 59 9.27 -9.23 -1.74
N LEU A 60 9.62 -9.71 -0.54
CA LEU A 60 9.79 -11.13 -0.26
C LEU A 60 8.49 -11.91 -0.54
N ALA A 61 7.34 -11.43 -0.06
CA ALA A 61 6.05 -12.06 -0.33
C ALA A 61 5.77 -12.16 -1.84
N VAL A 62 5.95 -11.08 -2.59
CA VAL A 62 5.73 -11.09 -4.06
C VAL A 62 6.70 -12.03 -4.76
N ALA A 63 7.97 -12.06 -4.35
CA ALA A 63 8.97 -12.99 -4.90
C ALA A 63 8.59 -14.46 -4.63
N LEU A 64 8.14 -14.78 -3.42
CA LEU A 64 7.66 -16.12 -3.06
C LEU A 64 6.40 -16.49 -3.83
N LEU A 65 5.43 -15.59 -3.96
CA LEU A 65 4.23 -15.84 -4.77
C LEU A 65 4.58 -16.12 -6.23
N ALA A 66 5.52 -15.37 -6.81
CA ALA A 66 5.98 -15.60 -8.18
C ALA A 66 6.75 -16.93 -8.34
N ALA A 67 7.49 -17.35 -7.32
CA ALA A 67 8.30 -18.58 -7.36
C ALA A 67 7.47 -19.85 -7.08
N LEU A 68 6.42 -19.76 -6.26
CA LEU A 68 5.72 -20.93 -5.72
C LEU A 68 4.35 -21.18 -6.37
N LEU A 69 3.72 -20.17 -6.97
CA LEU A 69 2.40 -20.31 -7.56
C LEU A 69 2.46 -20.54 -9.08
N PRO A 70 1.50 -21.31 -9.63
CA PRO A 70 1.34 -21.39 -11.08
C PRO A 70 0.91 -20.03 -11.65
N ALA A 71 1.17 -19.82 -12.94
CA ALA A 71 0.83 -18.58 -13.64
C ALA A 71 -0.64 -18.14 -13.46
N ALA A 72 -1.58 -19.08 -13.41
CA ALA A 72 -2.99 -18.77 -13.16
C ALA A 72 -3.27 -18.26 -11.74
N GLY A 73 -2.49 -18.71 -10.75
CA GLY A 73 -2.69 -18.37 -9.33
C GLY A 73 -1.95 -17.12 -8.88
N PHE A 74 -0.80 -16.82 -9.49
CA PHE A 74 0.03 -15.66 -9.12
C PHE A 74 -0.71 -14.31 -9.14
N PRO A 75 -1.38 -13.89 -10.23
CA PRO A 75 -2.07 -12.60 -10.28
C PRO A 75 -3.25 -12.54 -9.31
N ILE A 76 -3.94 -13.67 -9.06
CA ILE A 76 -5.03 -13.76 -8.08
C ILE A 76 -4.49 -13.51 -6.67
N ALA A 77 -3.42 -14.21 -6.29
CA ALA A 77 -2.80 -14.04 -4.98
C ALA A 77 -2.22 -12.63 -4.80
N LEU A 78 -1.62 -12.07 -5.84
CA LEU A 78 -1.08 -10.71 -5.81
C LEU A 78 -2.19 -9.66 -5.67
N THR A 79 -3.32 -9.87 -6.34
CA THR A 79 -4.52 -9.01 -6.20
C THR A 79 -5.09 -9.12 -4.80
N ALA A 80 -5.19 -10.32 -4.24
CA ALA A 80 -5.66 -10.54 -2.87
C ALA A 80 -4.75 -9.85 -1.85
N LEU A 81 -3.43 -9.96 -2.02
CA LEU A 81 -2.45 -9.26 -1.18
C LEU A 81 -2.61 -7.74 -1.27
N ALA A 82 -2.76 -7.20 -2.49
CA ALA A 82 -3.02 -5.77 -2.70
C ALA A 82 -4.30 -5.31 -2.01
N ALA A 83 -5.40 -6.07 -2.16
CA ALA A 83 -6.69 -5.77 -1.56
C ALA A 83 -6.63 -5.81 -0.03
N VAL A 84 -6.00 -6.83 0.57
CA VAL A 84 -5.83 -6.91 2.03
C VAL A 84 -5.04 -5.72 2.56
N ILE A 85 -3.92 -5.37 1.93
CA ILE A 85 -3.11 -4.21 2.35
C ILE A 85 -3.91 -2.91 2.21
N ALA A 86 -4.60 -2.71 1.07
CA ALA A 86 -5.44 -1.53 0.85
C ALA A 86 -6.53 -1.42 1.92
N LEU A 87 -7.23 -2.51 2.22
CA LEU A 87 -8.28 -2.54 3.24
C LEU A 87 -7.73 -2.21 4.63
N VAL A 88 -6.62 -2.84 5.03
CA VAL A 88 -6.00 -2.59 6.36
C VAL A 88 -5.61 -1.12 6.51
N VAL A 89 -4.92 -0.56 5.51
CA VAL A 89 -4.49 0.85 5.53
C VAL A 89 -5.70 1.78 5.50
N LEU A 90 -6.69 1.53 4.64
CA LEU A 90 -7.84 2.40 4.49
C LEU A 90 -8.72 2.39 5.75
N VAL A 91 -8.95 1.22 6.35
CA VAL A 91 -9.73 1.11 7.58
C VAL A 91 -9.04 1.83 8.74
N GLU A 92 -7.72 1.68 8.88
CA GLU A 92 -6.96 2.42 9.91
C GLU A 92 -6.98 3.93 9.64
N SER A 93 -6.77 4.34 8.40
CA SER A 93 -6.86 5.75 7.97
C SER A 93 -8.22 6.37 8.28
N VAL A 94 -9.30 5.74 7.84
CA VAL A 94 -10.66 6.22 8.11
C VAL A 94 -10.91 6.30 9.61
N ARG A 95 -10.55 5.27 10.40
CA ARG A 95 -10.71 5.31 11.86
C ARG A 95 -9.96 6.46 12.50
N PHE A 96 -8.72 6.69 12.08
CA PHE A 96 -7.90 7.78 12.59
C PHE A 96 -8.48 9.14 12.25
N TRP A 97 -8.78 9.43 10.98
CA TRP A 97 -9.25 10.75 10.56
C TRP A 97 -10.63 11.07 11.14
N VAL A 98 -11.51 10.07 11.29
CA VAL A 98 -12.82 10.26 11.92
C VAL A 98 -12.70 10.54 13.43
N SER A 99 -11.72 9.98 14.13
CA SER A 99 -11.62 10.07 15.60
C SER A 99 -10.63 11.12 16.12
N SER A 100 -9.64 11.51 15.32
CA SER A 100 -8.54 12.37 15.77
C SER A 100 -8.92 13.84 15.97
N GLY A 101 -10.01 14.31 15.34
CA GLY A 101 -10.33 15.74 15.29
C GLY A 101 -9.22 16.56 14.60
N ALA A 102 -8.33 15.91 13.86
CA ALA A 102 -7.20 16.54 13.21
C ALA A 102 -7.69 17.56 12.17
N PRO A 103 -7.08 18.76 12.10
CA PRO A 103 -7.40 19.69 11.04
C PRO A 103 -7.01 19.04 9.72
N ALA A 104 -7.99 18.77 8.86
CA ALA A 104 -7.72 18.51 7.47
C ALA A 104 -7.14 19.80 6.90
N VAL A 105 -5.81 19.91 6.85
CA VAL A 105 -5.15 21.05 6.23
C VAL A 105 -5.50 21.01 4.74
N HIS A 106 -6.46 21.84 4.35
CA HIS A 106 -6.80 22.10 2.97
C HIS A 106 -5.80 23.10 2.43
N ASP A 107 -4.77 22.60 1.76
CA ASP A 107 -3.85 23.42 0.98
C ASP A 107 -4.49 23.71 -0.39
N GLU A 108 -5.59 24.46 -0.39
CA GLU A 108 -6.24 24.95 -1.61
C GLU A 108 -6.14 26.48 -1.77
N GLY A 109 -5.26 27.14 -1.00
CA GLY A 109 -5.20 28.61 -1.03
C GLY A 109 -3.90 29.20 -0.50
N GLU A 110 -2.80 29.04 -1.24
CA GLU A 110 -1.82 30.12 -1.36
C GLU A 110 -1.82 30.60 -2.81
N THR A 111 -2.52 31.71 -3.04
CA THR A 111 -2.34 32.54 -4.23
C THR A 111 -0.91 33.08 -4.20
N ALA A 112 -0.05 32.52 -5.06
CA ALA A 112 1.20 33.16 -5.45
C ALA A 112 0.97 34.48 -6.20
#